data_AF-A0AAJ3B6I0-F1
#
_entry.id   AF-A0AAJ3B6I0-F1
#
_cell.length_a   1.000
_cell.length_b   1.000
_cell.length_c   1.000
_cell.angle_alpha   90.00
_cell.angle_beta   90.00
_cell.angle_gamma   90.00
#
_symmetry.space_group_name_H-M   'P 1'
#
loop_
_entity.id
_entity.type
_entity.pdbx_description
1 polymer ?
#
loop_
_entity_poly.entity_id
_entity_poly.type
_entity_poly.pdbx_seq_one_letter_code
_entity_poly.pdbx_strand_id
1 'polypeptide(L)'
;MIACSQCGAAPERRADGERGLVMYACPACLHHGGAFRCERRAVAGWGLVNDPDLSRHQCAQASPPRFFQRAAAWGARCGCGFESVGFATIEGARAGWERGLRD
;
A
#
# COMPACT_ATOMS: atom_id res chain seq x y z
N MET A 1 -14.91 9.68 6.71
CA MET A 1 -13.81 8.75 6.33
C MET A 1 -14.43 7.69 5.43
N ILE A 2 -13.74 7.29 4.35
CA ILE A 2 -14.30 6.33 3.37
C ILE A 2 -14.46 4.93 4.00
N ALA A 3 -15.50 4.20 3.60
CA ALA A 3 -15.72 2.82 4.01
C ALA A 3 -14.68 1.88 3.37
N CYS A 4 -14.51 0.69 3.94
CA CYS A 4 -13.64 -0.33 3.36
C CYS A 4 -14.10 -0.70 1.94
N SER A 5 -13.20 -0.62 0.98
CA SER A 5 -13.43 -0.91 -0.44
C SER A 5 -13.67 -2.39 -0.75
N GLN A 6 -13.36 -3.26 0.22
CA GLN A 6 -13.50 -4.71 0.14
C GLN A 6 -14.85 -5.22 0.68
N CYS A 7 -15.37 -4.60 1.75
CA CYS A 7 -16.56 -5.11 2.44
C CYS A 7 -17.55 -4.05 2.94
N GLY A 8 -17.27 -2.77 2.71
CA GLY A 8 -18.15 -1.65 3.10
C GLY A 8 -18.17 -1.31 4.60
N ALA A 9 -17.45 -2.04 5.45
CA ALA A 9 -17.39 -1.73 6.88
C ALA A 9 -16.63 -0.41 7.15
N ALA A 10 -17.02 0.29 8.22
CA ALA A 10 -16.30 1.48 8.67
C ALA A 10 -14.89 1.13 9.18
N PRO A 11 -13.88 1.98 8.93
CA PRO A 11 -12.54 1.77 9.47
C PRO A 11 -12.48 1.97 10.97
N GLU A 12 -11.54 1.26 11.59
CA GLU A 12 -11.14 1.41 12.97
C GLU A 12 -9.71 1.99 13.03
N ARG A 13 -9.48 2.93 13.94
CA ARG A 13 -8.16 3.48 14.22
C ARG A 13 -7.38 2.52 15.12
N ARG A 14 -6.19 2.12 14.69
CA ARG A 14 -5.25 1.32 15.50
C ARG A 14 -3.97 2.10 15.73
N ALA A 15 -3.46 2.06 16.95
CA ALA A 15 -2.24 2.76 17.32
C ALA A 15 -1.29 1.84 18.10
N ASP A 16 -0.01 1.98 17.79
CA ASP A 16 1.09 1.39 18.54
C ASP A 16 1.71 2.51 19.40
N GLY A 17 1.46 2.45 20.71
CA GLY A 17 1.91 3.46 21.67
C GLY A 17 3.42 3.46 21.89
N GLU A 18 4.11 2.34 21.68
CA GLU A 18 5.56 2.24 21.85
C GLU A 18 6.30 2.87 20.67
N ARG A 19 5.80 2.63 19.45
CA ARG A 19 6.44 3.10 18.21
C ARG A 19 5.90 4.45 17.73
N GLY A 20 4.83 4.94 18.37
CA GLY A 20 4.13 6.16 17.97
C GLY A 20 3.54 6.07 16.57
N LEU A 21 3.04 4.89 16.18
CA LEU A 21 2.46 4.65 14.87
C LEU A 21 0.95 4.60 14.97
N VAL A 22 0.27 5.09 13.94
CA VAL A 22 -1.17 5.03 13.77
C VAL A 22 -1.51 4.56 12.36
N MET A 23 -2.54 3.73 12.26
CA MET A 23 -3.10 3.24 11.01
C MET A 23 -4.62 3.13 11.12
N TYR A 24 -5.29 3.02 9.97
CA TYR A 24 -6.70 2.65 9.91
C TYR A 24 -6.83 1.29 9.24
N ALA A 25 -7.67 0.45 9.81
CA ALA A 25 -7.91 -0.90 9.35
C ALA A 25 -9.40 -1.25 9.40
N CYS A 26 -9.85 -2.10 8.49
CA CYS A 26 -11.18 -2.68 8.54
C CYS A 26 -11.24 -3.74 9.64
N PRO A 27 -12.17 -3.65 10.61
CA PRO A 27 -12.29 -4.65 11.66
C PRO A 27 -12.83 -6.00 11.13
N ALA A 28 -13.51 -6.00 9.97
CA ALA A 28 -14.15 -7.19 9.41
C ALA A 28 -13.21 -8.02 8.52
N CYS A 29 -12.49 -7.39 7.58
CA CYS A 29 -11.66 -8.09 6.59
C CYS A 29 -10.15 -7.85 6.75
N LEU A 30 -9.74 -7.05 7.74
CA LEU A 30 -8.35 -6.71 8.03
C LEU A 30 -7.61 -5.94 6.93
N HIS A 31 -8.28 -5.53 5.84
CA HIS A 31 -7.75 -4.56 4.88
C HIS A 31 -7.37 -3.27 5.61
N HIS A 32 -6.19 -2.72 5.34
CA HIS A 32 -5.61 -1.63 6.13
C HIS A 32 -4.81 -0.67 5.26
N GLY A 33 -4.74 0.58 5.71
CA GLY A 33 -3.78 1.54 5.18
C GLY A 33 -2.42 1.38 5.86
N GLY A 34 -1.40 2.06 5.33
CA GLY A 34 -0.08 2.08 5.94
C GLY A 34 -0.06 2.66 7.37
N ALA A 35 0.92 2.23 8.16
CA ALA A 35 1.18 2.78 9.49
C ALA A 35 2.11 3.99 9.41
N PHE A 36 1.70 5.10 10.05
CA PHE A 36 2.43 6.37 10.01
C PHE A 36 2.57 6.98 11.40
N ARG A 37 3.57 7.85 11.59
CA ARG A 37 3.72 8.64 12.83
C ARG A 37 2.75 9.83 12.94
N CYS A 38 2.00 10.10 11.88
CA CYS A 38 1.09 11.24 11.78
C CYS A 38 -0.29 10.75 11.37
N GLU A 39 -1.30 11.07 12.17
CA GLU A 39 -2.68 10.68 11.94
C GLU A 39 -3.20 11.19 10.60
N ARG A 40 -2.88 12.43 10.21
CA ARG A 40 -3.27 12.98 8.90
C ARG A 40 -2.76 12.10 7.75
N ARG A 41 -1.54 11.56 7.86
CA ARG A 41 -1.00 10.63 6.86
C ARG A 41 -1.69 9.26 6.90
N ALA A 42 -2.05 8.76 8.08
CA ALA A 42 -2.81 7.52 8.20
C ALA A 42 -4.22 7.64 7.60
N VAL A 43 -4.90 8.78 7.79
CA VAL A 43 -6.17 9.08 7.12
C VAL A 43 -5.98 9.13 5.60
N ALA A 44 -4.95 9.82 5.11
CA ALA A 44 -4.67 9.91 3.68
C ALA A 44 -4.34 8.53 3.07
N GLY A 45 -3.54 7.72 3.76
CA GLY A 45 -3.21 6.36 3.35
C GLY A 45 -4.43 5.45 3.30
N TRP A 46 -5.33 5.56 4.27
CA TRP A 46 -6.62 4.85 4.24
C TRP A 46 -7.50 5.30 3.07
N GLY A 47 -7.53 6.61 2.79
CA GLY A 47 -8.23 7.15 1.63
C GLY A 47 -7.72 6.52 0.33
N LEU A 48 -6.41 6.50 0.12
CA LEU A 48 -5.77 5.96 -1.08
C LEU A 48 -6.08 4.48 -1.33
N VAL A 49 -5.98 3.62 -0.30
CA VAL A 49 -6.22 2.16 -0.49
C VAL A 49 -7.70 1.83 -0.70
N ASN A 50 -8.61 2.75 -0.37
CA ASN A 50 -10.05 2.57 -0.55
C ASN A 50 -10.66 3.44 -1.64
N ASP A 51 -9.85 4.23 -2.35
CA ASP A 51 -10.29 5.13 -3.40
C ASP A 51 -10.82 4.31 -4.60
N PRO A 52 -12.10 4.49 -4.98
CA PRO A 52 -12.70 3.73 -6.09
C PRO A 52 -12.16 4.13 -7.46
N ASP A 53 -11.60 5.34 -7.59
CA ASP A 53 -11.05 5.88 -8.85
C ASP A 53 -9.56 5.52 -9.01
N LEU A 54 -8.90 5.10 -7.93
CA LEU A 54 -7.59 4.49 -8.00
C LEU A 54 -7.70 3.09 -8.57
N SER A 55 -7.03 2.88 -9.70
CA SER A 55 -6.90 1.58 -10.33
C SER A 55 -6.37 0.55 -9.32
N ARG A 56 -7.26 -0.30 -8.80
CA ARG A 56 -6.88 -1.45 -7.98
C ARG A 56 -5.92 -2.30 -8.81
N HIS A 57 -4.75 -2.61 -8.26
CA HIS A 57 -3.68 -3.31 -8.98
C HIS A 57 -4.01 -4.81 -9.18
N GLN A 58 -5.06 -5.10 -9.93
CA GLN A 58 -5.54 -6.46 -10.22
C GLN A 58 -4.67 -7.17 -11.27
N CYS A 59 -3.76 -6.45 -11.96
CA CYS A 59 -2.79 -7.06 -12.89
C CYS A 59 -1.72 -7.91 -12.18
N ALA A 60 -1.59 -7.80 -10.85
CA ALA A 60 -0.58 -8.46 -10.03
C ALA A 60 -0.48 -9.98 -10.23
N GLN A 61 -1.61 -10.65 -10.48
CA GLN A 61 -1.65 -12.09 -10.71
C GLN A 61 -1.42 -12.47 -12.18
N ALA A 62 -1.56 -11.52 -13.12
CA ALA A 62 -1.55 -11.78 -14.55
C ALA A 62 -0.23 -11.44 -15.24
N SER A 63 0.68 -10.69 -14.61
CA SER A 63 1.97 -10.35 -15.19
C SER A 63 3.08 -10.25 -14.14
N PRO A 64 4.23 -10.92 -14.36
CA PRO A 64 5.36 -10.82 -13.46
C PRO A 64 5.90 -9.37 -13.43
N PRO A 65 6.36 -8.87 -12.26
CA PRO A 65 6.94 -7.54 -12.17
C PRO A 65 8.18 -7.42 -13.07
N ARG A 66 8.31 -6.26 -13.71
CA ARG A 66 9.59 -5.87 -14.34
C ARG A 66 10.39 -5.03 -13.37
N PHE A 67 11.52 -5.56 -12.92
CA PHE A 67 12.47 -4.80 -12.09
C PHE A 67 13.33 -3.89 -12.97
N PHE A 68 13.60 -2.69 -12.47
CA PHE A 68 14.42 -1.70 -13.16
C PHE A 68 15.23 -0.87 -12.17
N GLN A 69 16.27 -0.21 -12.67
CA GLN A 69 17.07 0.75 -11.91
C GLN A 69 16.96 2.14 -12.55
N ARG A 70 16.72 3.17 -11.75
CA ARG A 70 16.69 4.58 -12.16
C ARG A 70 17.33 5.43 -11.07
N ALA A 71 18.26 6.32 -11.46
CA ALA A 71 18.94 7.23 -10.54
C ALA A 71 19.49 6.54 -9.27
N ALA A 72 20.23 5.44 -9.46
CA ALA A 72 20.78 4.58 -8.40
C ALA A 72 19.77 3.87 -7.49
N ALA A 73 18.47 4.01 -7.70
CA ALA A 73 17.43 3.28 -6.98
C ALA A 73 16.81 2.17 -7.85
N TRP A 74 16.48 1.05 -7.21
CA TRP A 74 15.70 -0.03 -7.76
C TRP A 74 14.20 0.22 -7.63
N GLY A 75 13.45 -0.34 -8.56
CA GLY A 75 11.99 -0.37 -8.56
C GLY A 75 11.44 -1.57 -9.33
N ALA A 76 10.13 -1.74 -9.23
CA ALA A 76 9.34 -2.76 -9.91
C ALA A 76 8.13 -2.10 -10.57
N ARG A 77 7.79 -2.50 -11.81
CA ARG A 77 6.62 -1.99 -12.52
C ARG A 77 5.71 -3.10 -13.07
N CYS A 78 4.40 -2.86 -13.10
CA CYS A 78 3.45 -3.65 -13.88
C CYS A 78 3.29 -3.08 -15.30
N GLY A 79 2.87 -3.92 -16.24
CA GLY A 79 2.42 -3.46 -17.57
C GLY A 79 1.23 -2.49 -17.54
N CYS A 80 0.49 -2.40 -16.42
CA CYS A 80 -0.58 -1.42 -16.23
C CYS A 80 -0.10 -0.01 -15.84
N GLY A 81 1.20 0.19 -15.63
CA GLY A 81 1.79 1.49 -15.26
C GLY A 81 1.99 1.73 -13.77
N PHE A 82 1.60 0.80 -12.88
CA PHE A 82 1.97 0.87 -11.46
C PHE A 82 3.48 0.70 -11.27
N GLU A 83 4.09 1.52 -10.42
CA GLU A 83 5.51 1.46 -10.06
C GLU A 83 5.70 1.48 -8.53
N SER A 84 6.51 0.57 -8.02
CA SER A 84 7.04 0.55 -6.65
C SER A 84 8.54 0.87 -6.73
N VAL A 85 8.99 2.00 -6.18
CA VAL A 85 10.33 2.55 -6.42
C VAL A 85 11.01 3.04 -5.13
N GLY A 86 12.31 3.32 -5.22
CA GLY A 86 13.09 3.96 -4.14
C GLY A 86 13.92 2.98 -3.29
N PHE A 87 14.16 1.77 -3.79
CA PHE A 87 14.89 0.75 -3.05
C PHE A 87 16.39 0.80 -3.36
N ALA A 88 17.24 0.62 -2.36
CA ALA A 88 18.69 0.59 -2.58
C ALA A 88 19.15 -0.68 -3.32
N THR A 89 18.38 -1.77 -3.26
CA THR A 89 18.72 -3.07 -3.85
C THR A 89 17.54 -3.71 -4.58
N ILE A 90 17.84 -4.68 -5.46
CA ILE A 90 16.83 -5.45 -6.18
C ILE A 90 15.96 -6.29 -5.23
N GLU A 91 16.54 -6.83 -4.15
CA GLU A 91 15.82 -7.55 -3.10
C GLU A 91 14.85 -6.61 -2.37
N GLY A 92 15.26 -5.37 -2.12
CA GLY A 92 14.39 -4.33 -1.56
C GLY A 92 13.20 -4.03 -2.47
N ALA A 93 13.42 -3.96 -3.79
CA ALA A 93 12.37 -3.79 -4.78
C ALA A 93 11.44 -5.01 -4.87
N ARG A 94 11.96 -6.24 -4.75
CA ARG A 94 11.14 -7.46 -4.64
C ARG A 94 10.26 -7.43 -3.41
N ALA A 95 10.83 -7.11 -2.24
CA ALA A 95 10.06 -7.01 -1.00
C ALA A 95 9.04 -5.85 -1.04
N GLY A 96 9.38 -4.74 -1.68
CA GLY A 96 8.49 -3.60 -1.90
C GLY A 96 7.32 -3.90 -2.83
N TRP A 97 7.58 -4.68 -3.88
CA TRP A 97 6.55 -5.22 -4.75
C TRP A 97 5.59 -6.15 -4.00
N GLU A 98 6.11 -7.16 -3.31
CA GLU A 98 5.30 -8.11 -2.52
C GLU A 98 4.44 -7.43 -1.45
N ARG A 99 4.92 -6.32 -0.85
CA ARG A 99 4.12 -5.49 0.05
C ARG A 99 3.01 -4.76 -0.69
N GLY A 100 3.33 -4.10 -1.81
CA GLY A 100 2.33 -3.43 -2.65
C GLY A 100 1.32 -4.36 -3.32
N LEU A 101 1.55 -5.68 -3.31
CA LEU A 101 0.55 -6.68 -3.71
C LEU A 101 -0.44 -7.04 -2.61
N ARG A 102 -0.12 -6.76 -1.34
CA ARG A 102 -0.91 -7.13 -0.16
C ARG A 102 -1.70 -5.95 0.42
N ASP A 103 -1.25 -4.73 0.14
CA ASP A 103 -1.95 -3.47 0.44
C ASP A 103 -3.12 -3.26 -0.53
#